data_AF-A0A2P4YCG1-F1
#
_entry.id   AF-A0A2P4YCG1-F1
#
_cell.length_a   1.000
_cell.length_b   1.000
_cell.length_c   1.000
_cell.angle_alpha   90.00
_cell.angle_beta   90.00
_cell.angle_gamma   90.00
#
_symmetry.space_group_name_H-M   'P 1'
#
loop_
_entity.id
_entity.type
_entity.pdbx_description
1 polymer ?
#
loop_
_entity_poly.entity_id
_entity_poly.type
_entity_poly.pdbx_seq_one_letter_code
_entity_poly.pdbx_strand_id
1 'polypeptide(L)'
;MIVLIALDIGCTALEIHLHDQQQLSVAEQQLSSNDKHGVSSDVAASLLVRVATRLVESFTGFTLFLFLIELVILLAAFRHKFFAHAGYVVDLVVVSLSLAVELYAQTKVARLLGILRVWRVLRLVGKLLDQERAAHDTTRLLLEQEQLKLLHVRMQKDAAHESLKREYESREGIEQLLRGYKDEIVTLKEALQIAAQAVAEATMNETAPVHPKELQSDLGTQYGQENDDDDAAVVHPTEMNGVEEERQEIERVDHYQEATDLNLPGVKTDSEVEHWQESERSENEFEDAVDE
;
A
#
# COMPACT_ATOMS: atom_id res chain seq x y z
N MET A 1 -29.16 -8.03 -9.38
CA MET A 1 -28.90 -8.61 -10.72
C MET A 1 -28.58 -10.11 -10.66
N ILE A 2 -27.58 -10.55 -9.89
CA ILE A 2 -27.18 -11.97 -9.79
C ILE A 2 -28.35 -12.88 -9.36
N VAL A 3 -29.14 -12.44 -8.39
CA VAL A 3 -30.34 -13.19 -7.93
C VAL A 3 -31.38 -13.32 -9.04
N LEU A 4 -31.62 -12.28 -9.84
CA LEU A 4 -32.58 -12.33 -10.95
C LEU A 4 -32.13 -13.29 -12.05
N ILE A 5 -30.82 -13.37 -12.27
CA ILE A 5 -30.20 -14.26 -13.25
C ILE A 5 -30.24 -15.72 -12.78
N ALA A 6 -29.92 -15.97 -11.51
CA ALA A 6 -30.04 -17.31 -10.94
C ALA A 6 -31.49 -17.80 -10.95
N LEU A 7 -32.45 -16.89 -10.71
CA LEU A 7 -33.87 -17.18 -10.77
C LEU A 7 -34.34 -17.43 -12.20
N ASP A 8 -33.82 -16.71 -13.19
CA ASP A 8 -34.10 -16.95 -14.62
C ASP A 8 -33.53 -18.30 -15.11
N ILE A 9 -32.30 -18.67 -14.70
CA ILE A 9 -31.74 -20.02 -14.96
C ILE A 9 -32.58 -21.10 -14.27
N GLY A 10 -33.00 -20.86 -13.03
CA GLY A 10 -33.86 -21.78 -12.28
C GLY A 10 -35.20 -21.99 -12.96
N CYS A 11 -35.84 -20.92 -13.43
CA CYS A 11 -37.09 -20.97 -14.17
C CYS A 11 -36.95 -21.71 -15.49
N THR A 12 -35.90 -21.45 -16.29
CA THR A 12 -35.67 -22.17 -17.55
C THR A 12 -35.36 -23.65 -17.36
N ALA A 13 -34.60 -24.02 -16.33
CA ALA A 13 -34.38 -25.42 -15.98
C ALA A 13 -35.70 -26.11 -15.56
N LEU A 14 -36.54 -25.40 -14.80
CA LEU A 14 -37.84 -25.89 -14.37
C LEU A 14 -38.82 -26.03 -15.55
N GLU A 15 -38.76 -25.14 -16.54
CA GLU A 15 -39.52 -25.26 -17.80
C GLU A 15 -39.16 -26.53 -18.58
N ILE A 16 -37.85 -26.78 -18.75
CA ILE A 16 -37.35 -27.96 -19.46
C ILE A 16 -37.80 -29.23 -18.74
N HIS A 17 -37.74 -29.25 -17.41
CA HIS A 17 -38.17 -30.40 -16.61
C HIS A 17 -39.69 -30.63 -16.67
N LEU A 18 -40.50 -29.56 -16.63
CA LEU A 18 -41.95 -29.64 -16.79
C LEU A 18 -42.34 -30.12 -18.19
N HIS A 19 -41.63 -29.68 -19.22
CA HIS A 19 -41.88 -30.11 -20.58
C HIS A 19 -41.57 -31.60 -20.77
N ASP A 20 -40.52 -32.11 -20.13
CA ASP A 20 -40.15 -33.54 -20.15
C ASP A 20 -41.20 -34.39 -19.39
N GLN A 21 -41.66 -33.92 -18.23
CA GLN A 21 -42.78 -34.50 -17.47
C GLN A 21 -44.09 -34.53 -18.27
N GLN A 22 -44.40 -33.47 -19.02
CA GLN A 22 -45.58 -33.43 -19.88
C GLN A 22 -45.49 -34.45 -21.03
N GLN A 23 -44.30 -34.67 -21.59
CA GLN A 23 -44.10 -35.70 -22.62
C GLN A 23 -44.22 -37.12 -22.04
N LEU A 24 -43.68 -37.35 -20.85
CA LEU A 24 -43.80 -38.62 -20.14
C LEU A 24 -45.25 -38.95 -19.78
N SER A 25 -46.02 -38.00 -19.24
CA SER A 25 -47.43 -38.23 -18.91
C SER A 25 -48.30 -38.52 -20.14
N VAL A 26 -48.01 -37.90 -21.29
CA VAL A 26 -48.70 -38.24 -22.56
C VAL A 26 -48.34 -39.66 -23.03
N ALA A 27 -47.07 -40.06 -22.91
CA ALA A 27 -46.64 -41.43 -23.24
C ALA A 27 -47.26 -42.47 -22.28
N GLU A 28 -47.35 -42.14 -20.99
CA GLU A 28 -47.94 -42.99 -19.96
C GLU A 28 -49.47 -43.11 -20.12
N GLN A 29 -50.17 -42.03 -20.49
CA GLN A 29 -51.59 -42.09 -20.86
C GLN A 29 -51.86 -42.97 -22.08
N GLN A 30 -50.95 -43.00 -23.06
CA GLN A 30 -51.06 -43.92 -24.20
C GLN A 30 -50.93 -45.39 -23.76
N LEU A 31 -50.04 -45.67 -22.80
CA LEU A 31 -49.82 -47.00 -22.23
C LEU A 31 -50.92 -47.45 -21.24
N SER A 32 -51.45 -46.52 -20.43
CA SER A 32 -52.42 -46.78 -19.34
C SER A 32 -53.89 -46.81 -19.80
N SER A 33 -54.17 -46.49 -21.07
CA SER A 33 -55.51 -46.60 -21.67
C SER A 33 -56.15 -48.01 -21.60
N ASN A 34 -55.43 -49.01 -21.07
CA ASN A 34 -55.89 -50.38 -20.82
C ASN A 34 -56.36 -50.67 -19.37
N ASP A 35 -56.09 -49.82 -18.36
CA ASP A 35 -56.45 -50.09 -16.95
C ASP A 35 -57.22 -48.93 -16.28
N LYS A 36 -58.40 -49.24 -15.73
CA LYS A 36 -59.51 -48.28 -15.52
C LYS A 36 -59.57 -47.56 -14.16
N HIS A 37 -58.53 -47.52 -13.32
CA HIS A 37 -58.71 -47.16 -11.89
C HIS A 37 -57.81 -46.06 -11.26
N GLY A 38 -57.17 -45.17 -12.05
CA GLY A 38 -56.24 -44.14 -11.52
C GLY A 38 -56.63 -42.65 -11.65
N VAL A 39 -57.88 -42.30 -11.99
CA VAL A 39 -58.24 -41.01 -12.65
C VAL A 39 -58.02 -39.71 -11.84
N SER A 40 -57.90 -39.74 -10.51
CA SER A 40 -57.95 -38.49 -9.70
C SER A 40 -56.60 -37.77 -9.52
N SER A 41 -55.49 -38.52 -9.40
CA SER A 41 -54.15 -37.93 -9.12
C SER A 41 -53.54 -37.26 -10.36
N ASP A 42 -53.76 -37.84 -11.53
CA ASP A 42 -53.14 -37.39 -12.79
C ASP A 42 -53.67 -36.02 -13.26
N VAL A 43 -54.93 -35.72 -12.94
CA VAL A 43 -55.55 -34.43 -13.27
C VAL A 43 -54.93 -33.30 -12.47
N ALA A 44 -54.66 -33.52 -11.18
CA ALA A 44 -54.02 -32.52 -10.32
C ALA A 44 -52.58 -32.22 -10.77
N ALA A 45 -51.81 -33.24 -11.13
CA ALA A 45 -50.47 -33.09 -11.67
C ALA A 45 -50.47 -32.32 -13.00
N SER A 46 -51.39 -32.63 -13.91
CA SER A 46 -51.53 -31.94 -15.20
C SER A 46 -51.86 -30.44 -15.05
N LEU A 47 -52.73 -30.10 -14.09
CA LEU A 47 -53.06 -28.71 -13.79
C LEU A 47 -51.87 -27.95 -13.20
N LEU A 48 -51.12 -28.55 -12.28
CA LEU A 48 -49.92 -27.95 -11.71
C LEU A 48 -48.84 -27.68 -12.77
N VAL A 49 -48.61 -28.64 -13.67
CA VAL A 49 -47.66 -28.46 -14.79
C VAL A 49 -48.09 -27.31 -15.69
N ARG A 50 -49.39 -27.19 -16.00
CA ARG A 50 -49.91 -26.09 -16.82
C ARG A 50 -49.82 -24.73 -16.13
N VAL A 51 -50.02 -24.66 -14.83
CA VAL A 51 -49.86 -23.41 -14.06
C VAL A 51 -48.39 -23.03 -13.97
N ALA A 52 -47.51 -23.99 -13.68
CA ALA A 52 -46.09 -23.76 -13.55
C ALA A 52 -45.44 -23.35 -14.89
N THR A 53 -45.83 -23.97 -16.01
CA THR A 53 -45.37 -23.55 -17.36
C THR A 53 -45.78 -22.11 -17.67
N ARG A 54 -47.04 -21.72 -17.39
CA ARG A 54 -47.48 -20.32 -17.57
C ARG A 54 -46.76 -19.33 -16.67
N LEU A 55 -46.50 -19.71 -15.41
CA LEU A 55 -45.73 -18.88 -14.49
C LEU A 55 -44.31 -18.68 -15.00
N VAL A 56 -43.65 -19.74 -15.44
CA VAL A 56 -42.29 -19.67 -15.99
C VAL A 56 -42.26 -18.82 -17.26
N GLU A 57 -43.20 -19.00 -18.18
CA GLU A 57 -43.32 -18.19 -19.39
C GLU A 57 -43.51 -16.70 -19.04
N SER A 58 -44.38 -16.39 -18.08
CA SER A 58 -44.59 -14.99 -17.62
C SER A 58 -43.35 -14.40 -16.94
N PHE A 59 -42.61 -15.21 -16.18
CA PHE A 59 -41.43 -14.77 -15.44
C PHE A 59 -40.23 -14.56 -16.37
N THR A 60 -40.05 -15.43 -17.35
CA THR A 60 -38.99 -15.31 -18.35
C THR A 60 -39.21 -14.10 -19.26
N GLY A 61 -40.45 -13.82 -19.69
CA GLY A 61 -40.76 -12.58 -20.39
C GLY A 61 -40.53 -11.33 -19.52
N PHE A 62 -40.88 -11.39 -18.24
CA PHE A 62 -40.64 -10.28 -17.29
C PHE A 62 -39.15 -9.95 -17.10
N THR A 63 -38.32 -10.97 -16.89
CA THR A 63 -36.87 -10.76 -16.75
C THR A 63 -36.25 -10.24 -18.03
N LEU A 64 -36.69 -10.72 -19.20
CA LEU A 64 -36.26 -10.19 -20.50
C LEU A 64 -36.62 -8.71 -20.67
N PHE A 65 -37.80 -8.29 -20.20
CA PHE A 65 -38.20 -6.88 -20.21
C PHE A 65 -37.33 -6.00 -19.32
N LEU A 66 -37.01 -6.44 -18.09
CA LEU A 66 -36.09 -5.71 -17.21
C LEU A 66 -34.69 -5.56 -17.85
N PHE A 67 -34.23 -6.60 -18.54
CA PHE A 67 -32.97 -6.56 -19.26
C PHE A 67 -32.99 -5.64 -20.47
N LEU A 68 -34.13 -5.55 -21.18
CA LEU A 68 -34.31 -4.59 -22.26
C LEU A 68 -34.17 -3.17 -21.71
N ILE A 69 -34.85 -2.85 -20.62
CA ILE A 69 -34.78 -1.53 -19.96
C ILE A 69 -33.34 -1.21 -19.57
N GLU A 70 -32.65 -2.15 -18.91
CA GLU A 70 -31.26 -1.98 -18.53
C GLU A 70 -30.38 -1.67 -19.74
N LEU A 71 -30.57 -2.40 -20.84
CA LEU A 71 -29.83 -2.21 -22.06
C LEU A 71 -30.13 -0.85 -22.72
N VAL A 72 -31.38 -0.39 -22.68
CA VAL A 72 -31.74 0.96 -23.14
C VAL A 72 -31.09 2.04 -22.27
N ILE A 73 -31.04 1.86 -20.95
CA ILE A 73 -30.38 2.79 -20.03
C ILE A 73 -28.88 2.85 -20.34
N LEU A 74 -28.22 1.71 -20.52
CA LEU A 74 -26.80 1.61 -20.90
C LEU A 74 -26.55 2.30 -22.24
N LEU A 75 -27.41 2.06 -23.24
CA LEU A 75 -27.30 2.71 -24.54
C LEU A 75 -27.48 4.23 -24.44
N ALA A 76 -28.41 4.70 -23.60
CA ALA A 76 -28.66 6.12 -23.38
C ALA A 76 -27.49 6.81 -22.66
N ALA A 77 -26.89 6.14 -21.67
CA ALA A 77 -25.77 6.67 -20.90
C ALA A 77 -24.49 6.78 -21.74
N PHE A 78 -24.16 5.75 -22.53
CA PHE A 78 -22.88 5.66 -23.25
C PHE A 78 -22.95 6.11 -24.72
N ARG A 79 -24.15 6.21 -25.31
CA ARG A 79 -24.41 6.66 -26.71
C ARG A 79 -23.44 6.03 -27.72
N HIS A 80 -22.56 6.82 -28.33
CA HIS A 80 -21.60 6.33 -29.33
C HIS A 80 -20.40 5.59 -28.74
N LYS A 81 -20.00 5.88 -27.49
CA LYS A 81 -18.90 5.17 -26.81
C LYS A 81 -19.28 3.72 -26.45
N PHE A 82 -20.58 3.43 -26.44
CA PHE A 82 -21.11 2.06 -26.30
C PHE A 82 -20.59 1.14 -27.41
N PHE A 83 -20.54 1.64 -28.66
CA PHE A 83 -20.12 0.83 -29.81
C PHE A 83 -18.61 0.58 -29.89
N ALA A 84 -17.81 1.37 -29.18
CA ALA A 84 -16.37 1.15 -29.10
C ALA A 84 -16.01 -0.11 -28.28
N HIS A 85 -16.92 -0.55 -27.41
CA HIS A 85 -16.72 -1.71 -26.57
C HIS A 85 -17.41 -2.93 -27.21
N ALA A 86 -16.62 -3.78 -27.87
CA ALA A 86 -17.10 -5.00 -28.50
C ALA A 86 -18.00 -5.84 -27.58
N GLY A 87 -17.73 -5.77 -26.28
CA GLY A 87 -18.52 -6.45 -25.28
C GLY A 87 -19.99 -6.02 -25.18
N TYR A 88 -20.23 -4.71 -25.20
CA TYR A 88 -21.58 -4.17 -25.11
C TYR A 88 -22.36 -4.36 -26.42
N VAL A 89 -21.68 -4.28 -27.56
CA VAL A 89 -22.26 -4.56 -28.88
C VAL A 89 -22.73 -6.01 -29.00
N VAL A 90 -21.92 -6.96 -28.54
CA VAL A 90 -22.31 -8.38 -28.54
C VAL A 90 -23.55 -8.60 -27.66
N ASP A 91 -23.61 -7.99 -26.48
CA ASP A 91 -24.79 -8.10 -25.59
C ASP A 91 -26.04 -7.49 -26.23
N LEU A 92 -25.92 -6.33 -26.90
CA LEU A 92 -26.99 -5.71 -27.69
C LEU A 92 -27.53 -6.64 -28.77
N VAL A 93 -26.65 -7.25 -29.57
CA VAL A 93 -27.06 -8.16 -30.64
C VAL A 93 -27.74 -9.41 -30.07
N VAL A 94 -27.16 -9.98 -29.02
CA VAL A 94 -27.66 -11.17 -28.33
C VAL A 94 -29.05 -10.93 -27.73
N VAL A 95 -29.24 -9.85 -26.97
CA VAL A 95 -30.54 -9.49 -26.35
C VAL A 95 -31.56 -9.15 -27.43
N SER A 96 -31.17 -8.42 -28.47
CA SER A 96 -32.07 -8.04 -29.58
C SER A 96 -32.52 -9.27 -30.38
N LEU A 97 -31.62 -10.21 -30.64
CA LEU A 97 -31.93 -11.47 -31.32
C LEU A 97 -32.82 -12.36 -30.44
N SER A 98 -32.56 -12.40 -29.13
CA SER A 98 -33.40 -13.10 -28.16
C SER A 98 -34.83 -12.58 -28.15
N LEU A 99 -35.02 -11.26 -28.10
CA LEU A 99 -36.33 -10.62 -28.17
C LEU A 99 -37.02 -10.87 -29.52
N ALA A 100 -36.29 -10.72 -30.62
CA ALA A 100 -36.84 -10.94 -31.96
C ALA A 100 -37.32 -12.38 -32.15
N VAL A 101 -36.56 -13.35 -31.63
CA VAL A 101 -36.91 -14.76 -31.64
C VAL A 101 -38.15 -15.05 -30.79
N GLU A 102 -38.22 -14.47 -29.60
CA GLU A 102 -39.35 -14.65 -28.68
C GLU A 102 -40.65 -14.09 -29.28
N LEU A 103 -40.55 -12.99 -30.03
CA LEU A 103 -41.69 -12.41 -30.75
C LEU A 103 -42.12 -13.21 -32.00
N TYR A 104 -41.20 -13.94 -32.65
CA TYR A 104 -41.46 -14.55 -33.97
C TYR A 104 -41.57 -16.07 -34.01
N ALA A 105 -41.04 -16.84 -33.04
CA ALA A 105 -40.89 -18.30 -33.20
C ALA A 105 -41.28 -19.11 -31.97
N GLN A 106 -42.37 -19.88 -32.07
CA GLN A 106 -43.01 -20.48 -30.90
C GLN A 106 -42.64 -21.94 -30.57
N THR A 107 -41.78 -22.68 -31.30
CA THR A 107 -41.63 -24.14 -30.98
C THR A 107 -40.24 -24.78 -31.00
N LYS A 108 -39.18 -24.11 -31.47
CA LYS A 108 -37.81 -24.71 -31.46
C LYS A 108 -36.71 -23.80 -30.95
N VAL A 109 -36.92 -22.49 -31.04
CA VAL A 109 -35.88 -21.51 -30.73
C VAL A 109 -35.80 -21.21 -29.23
N ALA A 110 -36.83 -21.58 -28.46
CA ALA A 110 -36.80 -21.55 -26.99
C ALA A 110 -35.59 -22.30 -26.39
N ARG A 111 -35.15 -23.40 -27.01
CA ARG A 111 -33.96 -24.14 -26.56
C ARG A 111 -32.65 -23.39 -26.83
N LEU A 112 -32.57 -22.61 -27.91
CA LEU A 112 -31.40 -21.79 -28.22
C LEU A 112 -31.32 -20.56 -27.30
N LEU A 113 -32.47 -20.02 -26.88
CA LEU A 113 -32.55 -18.96 -25.86
C LEU A 113 -31.89 -19.39 -24.54
N GLY A 114 -32.06 -20.65 -24.12
CA GLY A 114 -31.42 -21.18 -22.91
C GLY A 114 -29.87 -21.07 -22.94
N ILE A 115 -29.25 -21.46 -24.06
CA ILE A 115 -27.79 -21.36 -24.23
C ILE A 115 -27.33 -19.90 -24.21
N LEU A 116 -28.10 -19.02 -24.84
CA LEU A 116 -27.84 -17.59 -24.92
C LEU A 116 -27.89 -16.92 -23.53
N ARG A 117 -28.82 -17.37 -22.67
CA ARG A 117 -28.94 -16.93 -21.28
C ARG A 117 -27.73 -17.35 -20.45
N VAL A 118 -27.30 -18.62 -20.55
CA VAL A 118 -26.09 -19.12 -19.86
C VAL A 118 -24.83 -18.35 -20.27
N TRP A 119 -24.69 -18.06 -21.56
CA TRP A 119 -23.59 -17.24 -22.08
C TRP A 119 -23.53 -15.86 -21.40
N ARG A 120 -24.68 -15.21 -21.22
CA ARG A 120 -24.77 -13.91 -20.56
C ARG A 120 -24.32 -13.99 -19.10
N VAL A 121 -24.71 -15.04 -18.37
CA VAL A 121 -24.30 -15.26 -16.96
C VAL A 121 -22.79 -15.42 -16.86
N LEU A 122 -22.21 -16.24 -17.74
CA LEU A 122 -20.77 -16.48 -17.78
C LEU A 122 -20.01 -15.16 -18.00
N ARG A 123 -20.51 -14.29 -18.88
CA ARG A 123 -19.94 -12.97 -19.13
C ARG A 123 -20.01 -12.06 -17.90
N LEU A 124 -21.14 -12.05 -17.19
CA LEU A 124 -21.33 -11.26 -15.97
C LEU A 124 -20.39 -11.72 -14.85
N VAL A 125 -20.26 -13.04 -14.67
CA VAL A 125 -19.28 -13.62 -13.75
C VAL A 125 -17.86 -13.25 -14.16
N GLY A 126 -17.55 -13.29 -15.47
CA GLY A 126 -16.26 -12.85 -15.99
C GLY A 126 -15.94 -11.40 -15.61
N LYS A 127 -16.90 -10.47 -15.79
CA LYS A 127 -16.72 -9.07 -15.39
C LYS A 127 -16.51 -8.89 -13.88
N LEU A 128 -17.26 -9.62 -13.05
CA LEU A 128 -17.08 -9.58 -11.60
C LEU A 128 -15.72 -10.12 -11.19
N LEU A 129 -15.27 -11.21 -11.81
CA LEU A 129 -13.94 -11.76 -11.58
C LEU A 129 -12.83 -10.81 -12.04
N ASP A 130 -13.00 -10.13 -13.18
CA ASP A 130 -12.03 -9.15 -13.66
C ASP A 130 -11.96 -7.93 -12.74
N GLN A 131 -13.11 -7.49 -12.20
CA GLN A 131 -13.16 -6.42 -11.20
C GLN A 131 -12.48 -6.83 -9.88
N GLU A 132 -12.74 -8.04 -9.40
CA GLU A 132 -12.09 -8.59 -8.21
C GLU A 132 -10.58 -8.74 -8.41
N ARG A 133 -10.16 -9.21 -9.60
CA ARG A 133 -8.74 -9.27 -9.98
C ARG A 133 -8.10 -7.90 -10.00
N ALA A 134 -8.76 -6.89 -10.59
CA ALA A 134 -8.25 -5.53 -10.60
C ALA A 134 -8.09 -4.97 -9.17
N ALA A 135 -9.04 -5.24 -8.27
CA ALA A 135 -8.93 -4.86 -6.86
C ALA A 135 -7.81 -5.62 -6.11
N HIS A 136 -7.59 -6.88 -6.46
CA HIS A 136 -6.44 -7.64 -5.94
C HIS A 136 -5.11 -7.11 -6.47
N ASP A 137 -5.04 -6.72 -7.74
CA ASP A 137 -3.82 -6.20 -8.36
C ASP A 137 -3.43 -4.84 -7.74
N THR A 138 -4.40 -3.96 -7.45
CA THR A 138 -4.11 -2.70 -6.72
C THR A 138 -3.55 -2.97 -5.32
N THR A 139 -4.15 -3.91 -4.58
CA THR A 139 -3.68 -4.29 -3.24
C THR A 139 -2.27 -4.88 -3.29
N ARG A 140 -1.99 -5.70 -4.32
CA ARG A 140 -0.68 -6.30 -4.52
C ARG A 140 0.38 -5.24 -4.82
N LEU A 141 0.07 -4.26 -5.68
CA LEU A 141 0.98 -3.16 -5.98
C LEU A 141 1.30 -2.32 -4.73
N LEU A 142 0.31 -2.04 -3.88
CA LEU A 142 0.54 -1.34 -2.61
C LEU A 142 1.46 -2.14 -1.68
N LEU A 143 1.27 -3.45 -1.61
CA LEU A 143 2.13 -4.32 -0.81
C LEU A 143 3.57 -4.35 -1.32
N GLU A 144 3.76 -4.42 -2.64
CA GLU A 144 5.09 -4.36 -3.26
C GLU A 144 5.77 -2.99 -3.02
N GLN A 145 5.00 -1.90 -3.04
CA GLN A 145 5.49 -0.55 -2.73
C GLN A 145 5.93 -0.43 -1.25
N GLU A 146 5.13 -0.93 -0.31
CA GLU A 146 5.48 -0.90 1.12
C GLU A 146 6.69 -1.80 1.42
N GLN A 147 6.82 -2.94 0.75
CA GLN A 147 8.01 -3.79 0.87
C GLN A 147 9.27 -3.06 0.39
N LEU A 148 9.17 -2.28 -0.69
CA LEU A 148 10.29 -1.50 -1.21
C LEU A 148 10.69 -0.37 -0.24
N LYS A 149 9.70 0.31 0.38
CA LYS A 149 9.95 1.30 1.44
C LYS A 149 10.63 0.69 2.67
N LEU A 150 10.14 -0.47 3.14
CA LEU A 150 10.76 -1.18 4.27
C LEU A 150 12.20 -1.58 3.98
N LEU A 151 12.49 -2.01 2.75
CA LEU A 151 13.84 -2.34 2.32
C LEU A 151 14.74 -1.09 2.33
N HIS A 152 14.24 0.06 1.86
CA HIS A 152 14.96 1.31 1.86
C HIS A 152 15.31 1.78 3.29
N VAL A 153 14.33 1.78 4.20
CA VAL A 153 14.54 2.15 5.61
C VAL A 153 15.55 1.22 6.29
N ARG A 154 15.53 -0.08 5.98
CA ARG A 154 16.55 -1.01 6.50
C ARG A 154 17.94 -0.68 6.00
N MET A 155 18.08 -0.36 4.71
CA MET A 155 19.37 0.04 4.15
C MET A 155 19.90 1.32 4.81
N GLN A 156 19.05 2.32 5.03
CA GLN A 156 19.43 3.53 5.76
C GLN A 156 19.85 3.25 7.20
N LYS A 157 19.10 2.38 7.90
CA LYS A 157 19.47 1.95 9.25
C LYS A 157 20.84 1.28 9.27
N ASP A 158 21.11 0.38 8.33
CA ASP A 158 22.37 -0.34 8.26
C ASP A 158 23.53 0.61 7.94
N ALA A 159 23.33 1.57 7.03
CA ALA A 159 24.31 2.61 6.71
C ALA A 159 24.62 3.50 7.92
N ALA A 160 23.60 3.96 8.64
CA ALA A 160 23.78 4.77 9.86
C ALA A 160 24.46 3.97 10.99
N HIS A 161 24.15 2.68 11.10
CA HIS A 161 24.82 1.82 12.07
C HIS A 161 26.30 1.62 11.72
N GLU A 162 26.62 1.50 10.43
CA GLU A 162 28.01 1.38 9.98
C GLU A 162 28.79 2.69 10.22
N SER A 163 28.20 3.86 9.97
CA SER A 163 28.86 5.15 10.24
C SER A 163 29.14 5.32 11.74
N LEU A 164 28.16 5.05 12.59
CA LEU A 164 28.29 5.09 14.05
C LEU A 164 29.42 4.17 14.53
N LYS A 165 29.51 2.97 13.96
CA LYS A 165 30.58 2.01 14.27
C LYS A 165 31.96 2.57 13.90
N ARG A 166 32.11 3.19 12.73
CA ARG A 166 33.38 3.83 12.31
C ARG A 166 33.76 4.98 13.23
N GLU A 167 32.80 5.76 13.71
CA GLU A 167 33.07 6.81 14.70
C GLU A 167 33.58 6.24 16.03
N TYR A 168 32.97 5.15 16.52
CA TYR A 168 33.45 4.48 17.73
C TYR A 168 34.88 3.93 17.56
N GLU A 169 35.17 3.25 16.44
CA GLU A 169 36.51 2.74 16.14
C GLU A 169 37.54 3.89 16.03
N SER A 170 37.15 5.02 15.44
CA SER A 170 37.99 6.23 15.37
C SER A 170 38.27 6.83 16.75
N ARG A 171 37.23 6.95 17.60
CA ARG A 171 37.38 7.46 18.97
C ARG A 171 38.27 6.55 19.82
N GLU A 172 38.11 5.24 19.71
CA GLU A 172 38.96 4.28 20.40
C GLU A 172 40.43 4.42 19.97
N GLY A 173 40.69 4.62 18.66
CA GLY A 173 42.04 4.90 18.16
C GLY A 173 42.65 6.18 18.74
N ILE A 174 41.87 7.26 18.87
CA ILE A 174 42.32 8.52 19.48
C ILE A 174 42.60 8.34 20.98
N GLU A 175 41.75 7.61 21.70
CA GLU A 175 41.95 7.33 23.12
C GLU A 175 43.22 6.51 23.37
N GLN A 176 43.51 5.53 22.52
CA GLN A 176 44.76 4.78 22.56
C GLN A 176 45.98 5.67 22.32
N LEU A 177 45.90 6.59 21.35
CA LEU A 177 46.96 7.56 21.06
C LEU A 177 47.21 8.50 22.25
N LEU A 178 46.14 9.05 22.84
CA LEU A 178 46.21 9.89 24.05
C LEU A 178 46.84 9.16 25.23
N ARG A 179 46.50 7.88 25.40
CA ARG A 179 47.11 7.04 26.42
C ARG A 179 48.61 6.82 26.17
N GLY A 180 49.00 6.58 24.91
CA GLY A 180 50.40 6.50 24.51
C GLY A 180 51.18 7.78 24.84
N TYR A 181 50.66 8.95 24.46
CA TYR A 181 51.30 10.24 24.80
C TYR A 181 51.41 10.48 26.29
N LYS A 182 50.39 10.09 27.07
CA LYS A 182 50.44 10.20 28.53
C LYS A 182 51.59 9.37 29.10
N ASP A 183 51.74 8.13 28.64
CA ASP A 183 52.81 7.23 29.09
C ASP A 183 54.20 7.76 28.67
N GLU A 184 54.33 8.32 27.46
CA GLU A 184 55.54 8.99 27.00
C GLU A 184 55.90 10.22 27.85
N ILE A 185 54.93 11.08 28.17
CA ILE A 185 55.15 12.26 29.03
C ILE A 185 55.61 11.84 30.43
N VAL A 186 55.00 10.80 31.00
CA VAL A 186 55.43 10.25 32.31
C VAL A 186 56.86 9.75 32.23
N THR A 187 57.21 9.01 31.17
CA THR A 187 58.57 8.51 30.93
C THR A 187 59.58 9.66 30.78
N LEU A 188 59.23 10.70 30.00
CA LEU A 188 60.07 11.89 29.81
C LEU A 188 60.29 12.63 31.14
N LYS A 189 59.24 12.76 31.95
CA LYS A 189 59.28 13.40 33.27
C LYS A 189 60.19 12.63 34.22
N GLU A 190 60.12 11.30 34.23
CA GLU A 190 61.01 10.46 35.04
C GLU A 190 62.48 10.60 34.58
N ALA A 191 62.74 10.56 33.27
CA ALA A 191 64.07 10.75 32.73
C ALA A 191 64.66 12.13 33.09
N LEU A 192 63.85 13.19 33.00
CA LEU A 192 64.24 14.55 33.38
C LEU A 192 64.55 14.64 34.89
N GLN A 193 63.75 13.99 35.72
CA GLN A 193 63.95 13.97 37.17
C GLN A 193 65.26 13.25 37.55
N ILE A 194 65.57 12.12 36.91
CA ILE A 194 66.83 11.40 37.10
C ILE A 194 68.01 12.27 36.65
N ALA A 195 67.90 12.92 35.49
CA ALA A 195 68.95 13.81 34.99
C ALA A 195 69.21 14.99 35.94
N ALA A 196 68.15 15.65 36.41
CA ALA A 196 68.24 16.74 37.37
C ALA A 196 68.88 16.29 38.69
N GLN A 197 68.48 15.12 39.20
CA GLN A 197 69.06 14.54 40.42
C GLN A 197 70.55 14.20 40.24
N ALA A 198 70.94 13.60 39.11
CA ALA A 198 72.33 13.27 38.82
C ALA A 198 73.22 14.53 38.72
N VAL A 199 72.71 15.63 38.14
CA VAL A 199 73.41 16.92 38.09
C VAL A 199 73.55 17.53 39.48
N ALA A 200 72.51 17.48 40.31
CA ALA A 200 72.55 17.95 41.70
C ALA A 200 73.57 17.15 42.55
N GLU A 201 73.61 15.82 42.38
CA GLU A 201 74.59 14.96 43.06
C GLU A 201 76.03 15.24 42.60
N ALA A 202 76.25 15.46 41.29
CA ALA A 202 77.56 15.80 40.75
C ALA A 202 78.07 17.16 41.29
N THR A 203 77.20 18.18 41.31
CA THR A 203 77.55 19.50 41.87
C THR A 203 77.83 19.47 43.38
N MET A 204 77.15 18.61 44.15
CA MET A 204 77.49 18.40 45.55
C MET A 204 78.85 17.70 45.74
N ASN A 205 79.18 16.71 44.90
CA ASN A 205 80.46 16.00 44.98
C ASN A 205 81.67 16.81 44.47
N GLU A 206 81.47 17.81 43.60
CA GLU A 206 82.54 18.66 43.06
C GLU A 206 82.92 19.84 43.99
N THR A 207 82.36 19.91 45.19
CA THR A 207 82.78 20.86 46.24
C THR A 207 83.96 20.33 47.08
N ALA A 208 85.14 20.25 46.45
CA ALA A 208 86.42 20.46 47.14
C ALA A 208 86.75 21.97 47.11
N PRO A 209 87.43 22.53 48.13
CA PRO A 209 87.48 23.97 48.33
C PRO A 209 88.42 24.61 47.29
N VAL A 210 87.86 25.27 46.29
CA VAL A 210 88.60 26.20 45.44
C VAL A 210 88.05 27.61 45.61
N HIS A 211 89.01 28.45 45.97
CA HIS A 211 89.01 29.86 46.27
C HIS A 211 88.02 30.73 45.47
N PRO A 212 87.33 31.70 46.12
CA PRO A 212 86.50 32.67 45.44
C PRO A 212 87.40 33.68 44.73
N LYS A 213 87.17 33.88 43.42
CA LYS A 213 87.47 35.14 42.73
C LYS A 213 86.64 35.26 41.45
N GLU A 214 85.69 36.19 41.54
CA GLU A 214 85.24 37.15 40.53
C GLU A 214 85.19 36.67 39.07
N LEU A 215 83.98 36.57 38.54
CA LEU A 215 83.67 37.30 37.30
C LEU A 215 82.18 37.70 37.28
N GLN A 216 81.96 39.00 37.49
CA GLN A 216 80.80 39.73 36.99
C GLN A 216 80.79 39.64 35.46
N SER A 217 79.68 39.16 34.88
CA SER A 217 79.20 39.49 33.53
C SER A 217 77.77 38.95 33.47
N ASP A 218 76.76 39.76 33.76
CA ASP A 218 76.13 40.62 32.77
C ASP A 218 75.67 39.82 31.54
N LEU A 219 74.43 39.32 31.60
CA LEU A 219 73.52 39.32 30.45
C LEU A 219 72.08 39.18 30.95
N GLY A 220 71.44 40.32 31.16
CA GLY A 220 69.99 40.40 31.25
C GLY A 220 69.37 39.89 29.96
N THR A 221 68.44 38.94 30.07
CA THR A 221 67.41 38.73 29.05
C THR A 221 66.07 38.87 29.74
N GLN A 222 65.65 40.12 29.82
CA GLN A 222 64.30 40.63 29.69
C GLN A 222 63.25 39.54 29.39
N TYR A 223 62.58 39.04 30.42
CA TYR A 223 61.25 38.46 30.27
C TYR A 223 60.27 39.62 30.16
N GLY A 224 59.88 39.91 28.92
CA GLY A 224 58.81 40.82 28.60
C GLY A 224 57.54 40.39 29.32
N GLN A 225 57.06 41.32 30.12
CA GLN A 225 55.68 41.43 30.55
C GLN A 225 54.85 41.70 29.28
N GLU A 226 54.41 40.64 28.61
CA GLU A 226 53.36 40.72 27.60
C GLU A 226 52.03 40.51 28.30
N ASN A 227 51.35 41.64 28.47
CA ASN A 227 49.91 41.85 28.53
C ASN A 227 49.04 40.60 28.72
N ASP A 228 48.42 40.56 29.89
CA ASP A 228 47.05 40.08 30.05
C ASP A 228 46.13 40.95 29.16
N ASP A 229 46.09 40.67 27.86
CA ASP A 229 44.94 41.01 27.03
C ASP A 229 44.03 39.79 27.00
N ASP A 230 42.84 39.99 27.56
CA ASP A 230 41.63 39.19 27.40
C ASP A 230 41.30 39.00 25.90
N ASP A 231 42.07 38.20 25.18
CA ASP A 231 41.55 37.51 24.02
C ASP A 231 41.19 36.10 24.48
N ALA A 232 39.92 36.01 24.88
CA ALA A 232 39.16 34.81 24.72
C ALA A 232 39.52 34.23 23.35
N ALA A 233 40.34 33.18 23.36
CA ALA A 233 40.44 32.27 22.25
C ALA A 233 39.02 31.71 22.10
N VAL A 234 38.21 32.42 21.33
CA VAL A 234 37.25 31.86 20.42
C VAL A 234 38.06 30.85 19.65
N VAL A 235 38.14 29.65 20.22
CA VAL A 235 38.25 28.42 19.47
C VAL A 235 37.11 28.56 18.50
N HIS A 236 37.43 29.11 17.32
CA HIS A 236 36.60 28.86 16.17
C HIS A 236 36.52 27.34 16.17
N PRO A 237 35.33 26.74 16.38
CA PRO A 237 35.16 25.41 15.86
C PRO A 237 35.67 25.54 14.43
N THR A 238 36.66 24.73 14.07
CA THR A 238 36.77 24.36 12.66
C THR A 238 35.41 23.78 12.39
N GLU A 239 34.51 24.61 11.86
CA GLU A 239 33.21 24.21 11.40
C GLU A 239 33.53 22.99 10.55
N MET A 240 33.07 21.84 11.05
CA MET A 240 32.97 20.66 10.25
C MET A 240 31.97 21.01 9.15
N ASN A 241 32.46 21.70 8.11
CA ASN A 241 31.80 21.89 6.83
C ASN A 241 31.56 20.54 6.13
N GLY A 242 32.01 19.42 6.72
CA GLY A 242 31.63 18.08 6.31
C GLY A 242 30.28 17.60 6.85
N VAL A 243 29.68 18.25 7.85
CA VAL A 243 28.36 17.83 8.40
C VAL A 243 27.23 18.70 7.85
N GLU A 244 27.50 19.94 7.44
CA GLU A 244 26.49 20.76 6.75
C GLU A 244 26.32 20.40 5.27
N GLU A 245 27.35 19.88 4.60
CA GLU A 245 27.17 19.29 3.27
C GLU A 245 26.33 18.00 3.32
N GLU A 246 26.51 17.14 4.34
CA GLU A 246 25.68 15.94 4.50
C GLU A 246 24.24 16.28 4.95
N ARG A 247 24.05 17.32 5.76
CA ARG A 247 22.72 17.78 6.18
C ARG A 247 21.99 18.52 5.05
N GLN A 248 22.69 19.29 4.20
CA GLN A 248 22.13 19.84 2.97
C GLN A 248 21.93 18.77 1.88
N GLU A 249 22.68 17.66 1.87
CA GLU A 249 22.39 16.52 0.99
C GLU A 249 21.16 15.73 1.47
N ILE A 250 20.97 15.53 2.78
CA ILE A 250 19.76 14.92 3.34
C ILE A 250 18.53 15.82 3.08
N GLU A 251 18.67 17.14 3.28
CA GLU A 251 17.59 18.11 3.02
C GLU A 251 17.33 18.31 1.50
N ARG A 252 18.35 18.14 0.64
CA ARG A 252 18.14 18.06 -0.82
C ARG A 252 17.50 16.74 -1.25
N VAL A 253 17.83 15.61 -0.64
CA VAL A 253 17.21 14.31 -0.94
C VAL A 253 15.71 14.34 -0.58
N ASP A 254 15.35 14.98 0.53
CA ASP A 254 13.95 15.22 0.87
C ASP A 254 13.26 16.19 -0.13
N HIS A 255 13.96 17.21 -0.63
CA HIS A 255 13.43 18.10 -1.67
C HIS A 255 13.35 17.47 -3.08
N TYR A 256 14.18 16.48 -3.41
CA TYR A 256 14.01 15.68 -4.63
C TYR A 256 12.87 14.66 -4.50
N GLN A 257 12.51 14.25 -3.27
CA GLN A 257 11.36 13.39 -3.03
C GLN A 257 10.03 14.14 -3.24
N GLU A 258 9.96 15.42 -2.90
CA GLU A 258 8.78 16.27 -3.15
C GLU A 258 8.64 16.69 -4.64
N ALA A 259 9.74 16.75 -5.39
CA ALA A 259 9.72 17.02 -6.83
C ALA A 259 9.50 15.78 -7.70
N THR A 260 9.55 14.57 -7.12
CA THR A 260 9.22 13.30 -7.80
C THR A 260 7.83 12.79 -7.42
N ASP A 261 6.96 13.65 -6.88
CA ASP A 261 5.53 13.55 -7.09
C ASP A 261 5.25 13.75 -8.58
N LEU A 262 5.47 12.66 -9.32
CA LEU A 262 4.89 12.44 -10.62
C LEU A 262 3.40 12.69 -10.47
N ASN A 263 3.04 13.88 -10.91
CA ASN A 263 1.77 14.30 -11.45
C ASN A 263 1.21 13.19 -12.36
N LEU A 264 0.68 12.13 -11.75
CA LEU A 264 -0.16 11.14 -12.41
C LEU A 264 -1.53 11.80 -12.53
N PRO A 265 -2.02 12.05 -13.75
CA PRO A 265 -3.30 12.69 -13.92
C PRO A 265 -4.40 11.72 -13.48
N GLY A 266 -5.01 12.02 -12.34
CA GLY A 266 -6.41 11.75 -12.08
C GLY A 266 -6.75 10.34 -11.62
N VAL A 267 -6.63 10.11 -10.31
CA VAL A 267 -7.69 9.43 -9.56
C VAL A 267 -7.91 10.22 -8.28
N LYS A 268 -8.78 11.24 -8.35
CA LYS A 268 -9.44 11.79 -7.16
C LYS A 268 -10.37 10.71 -6.62
N THR A 269 -9.99 10.05 -5.54
CA THR A 269 -10.93 9.37 -4.66
C THR A 269 -11.45 10.43 -3.68
N ASP A 270 -12.61 10.99 -3.97
CA ASP A 270 -13.33 11.96 -3.12
C ASP A 270 -13.90 11.32 -1.82
N SER A 271 -13.19 10.38 -1.18
CA SER A 271 -13.73 9.61 -0.03
C SER A 271 -12.99 9.76 1.30
N GLU A 272 -11.93 10.57 1.39
CA GLU A 272 -11.11 10.64 2.62
C GLU A 272 -11.13 11.99 3.36
N VAL A 273 -11.83 12.99 2.83
CA VAL A 273 -11.87 14.34 3.44
C VAL A 273 -13.05 14.54 4.41
N GLU A 274 -14.07 13.66 4.42
CA GLU A 274 -15.21 13.83 5.34
C GLU A 274 -15.03 13.17 6.73
N HIS A 275 -14.04 12.30 6.94
CA HIS A 275 -13.94 11.62 8.25
C HIS A 275 -13.24 12.47 9.34
N TRP A 276 -12.32 13.37 8.99
CA TRP A 276 -11.54 14.12 9.98
C TRP A 276 -12.22 15.38 10.50
N GLN A 277 -13.30 15.85 9.87
CA GLN A 277 -13.96 17.11 10.27
C GLN A 277 -15.11 16.93 11.28
N GLU A 278 -15.54 15.70 11.54
CA GLU A 278 -16.63 15.42 12.50
C GLU A 278 -16.11 15.07 13.91
N SER A 279 -14.81 14.81 14.08
CA SER A 279 -14.22 14.47 15.38
C SER A 279 -13.81 15.69 16.24
N GLU A 280 -13.64 16.88 15.66
CA GLU A 280 -13.26 18.09 16.42
C GLU A 280 -14.47 18.96 16.82
N ARG A 281 -15.69 18.57 16.44
CA ARG A 281 -16.90 19.36 16.76
C ARG A 281 -17.58 18.95 18.08
N SER A 282 -17.20 17.83 18.69
CA SER A 282 -17.86 17.32 19.91
C SER A 282 -17.21 17.73 21.23
N GLU A 283 -16.08 18.42 21.25
CA GLU A 283 -15.40 18.80 22.51
C GLU A 283 -15.66 20.25 22.97
N ASN A 284 -16.33 21.08 22.17
CA ASN A 284 -16.53 22.51 22.49
C ASN A 284 -17.92 22.86 23.07
N GLU A 285 -18.75 21.89 23.46
CA GLU A 285 -20.13 22.14 23.92
C GLU A 285 -20.37 21.92 25.43
N PHE A 286 -19.32 21.92 26.26
CA PHE A 286 -19.47 21.61 27.70
C PHE A 286 -19.03 22.69 28.71
N GLU A 287 -18.77 23.93 28.29
CA GLU A 287 -18.25 24.97 29.21
C GLU A 287 -19.13 26.23 29.39
N ASP A 288 -20.43 26.21 29.11
CA ASP A 288 -21.26 27.44 29.26
C ASP A 288 -22.56 27.26 30.05
N ALA A 289 -22.45 26.73 31.27
CA ALA A 289 -23.59 26.71 32.20
C ALA A 289 -23.16 26.78 33.69
N VAL A 290 -22.43 27.83 34.07
CA VAL A 290 -22.35 28.30 35.46
C VAL A 290 -22.21 29.83 35.43
N ASP A 291 -23.33 30.54 35.53
CA ASP A 291 -23.50 31.80 36.28
C ASP A 291 -24.80 32.51 35.83
N GLU A 292 -25.88 32.32 36.60
CA GLU A 292 -26.87 33.33 37.08
C GLU A 292 -28.11 32.67 37.69
#